data_AF-A0A9P7RL24-F1
#
_entry.id   AF-A0A9P7RL24-F1
#
_cell.length_a   1.000
_cell.length_b   1.000
_cell.length_c   1.000
_cell.angle_alpha   90.00
_cell.angle_beta   90.00
_cell.angle_gamma   90.00
#
_symmetry.space_group_name_H-M   'P 1'
#
loop_
_entity.id
_entity.type
_entity.pdbx_description
1 polymer ?
#
loop_
_entity_poly.entity_id
_entity_poly.type
_entity_poly.pdbx_seq_one_letter_code
_entity_poly.pdbx_strand_id
1 'polypeptide(L)'
;MFDPANTQANVGDVVQFMFTGIPANHSITQSSFASPCTREDGGFDSGWVAAPTDHNGSLPPATWNLTVTNASHPIWFYCKQTVPQFHCSSGMVGAINGPTSGANSMDNFIKNAQGAGAPDQGVGGLVGQGASASALPGPITGDLQYFGTPISGVASATGGGSGGGSGTSGGANPTSTTGNGAVSARYSIPILTLVTIAMGFALA
;
A
#
# COMPACT_ATOMS: atom_id res chain seq x y z
N MET A 1 1.21 -5.55 18.00
CA MET A 1 -0.19 -5.91 17.71
C MET A 1 -0.99 -4.64 17.53
N PHE A 2 -2.18 -4.70 16.91
CA PHE A 2 -3.12 -3.57 16.94
C PHE A 2 -3.85 -3.55 18.28
N ASP A 3 -3.98 -2.37 18.88
CA ASP A 3 -4.65 -2.17 20.16
C ASP A 3 -5.47 -0.85 20.15
N PRO A 4 -6.81 -0.91 20.25
CA PRO A 4 -7.61 -2.12 20.20
C PRO A 4 -7.53 -2.81 18.82
N ALA A 5 -7.69 -4.13 18.79
CA ALA A 5 -7.65 -4.89 17.54
C ALA A 5 -8.93 -4.72 16.68
N ASN A 6 -10.02 -4.22 17.27
CA ASN A 6 -11.26 -3.89 16.58
C ASN A 6 -11.79 -2.55 17.09
N THR A 7 -12.09 -1.63 16.18
CA THR A 7 -12.61 -0.28 16.51
C THR A 7 -13.93 -0.04 15.79
N GLN A 8 -14.90 0.57 16.47
CA GLN A 8 -16.15 1.01 15.84
C GLN A 8 -16.03 2.46 15.35
N ALA A 9 -16.53 2.73 14.15
CA ALA A 9 -16.48 4.06 13.53
C ALA A 9 -17.63 4.26 12.53
N ASN A 10 -18.16 5.48 12.46
CA ASN A 10 -19.16 5.88 11.48
C ASN A 10 -18.52 6.38 10.19
N VAL A 11 -19.32 6.53 9.12
CA VAL A 11 -18.87 7.23 7.91
C VAL A 11 -18.48 8.67 8.27
N GLY A 12 -17.29 9.10 7.86
CA GLY A 12 -16.71 10.40 8.16
C GLY A 12 -15.80 10.43 9.39
N ASP A 13 -15.84 9.40 10.25
CA ASP A 13 -14.92 9.30 11.37
C ASP A 13 -13.49 9.04 10.87
N VAL A 14 -12.51 9.59 11.60
CA VAL A 14 -11.09 9.39 11.33
C VAL A 14 -10.53 8.43 12.37
N VAL A 15 -10.06 7.27 11.89
CA VAL A 15 -9.29 6.34 12.70
C VAL A 15 -7.82 6.71 12.58
N GLN A 16 -7.23 7.18 13.67
CA GLN A 16 -5.81 7.51 13.74
C GLN A 16 -5.01 6.32 14.25
N PHE A 17 -4.09 5.84 13.42
CA PHE A 17 -3.11 4.84 13.80
C PHE A 17 -1.87 5.55 14.36
N MET A 18 -1.40 5.09 15.52
CA MET A 18 -0.14 5.54 16.12
C MET A 18 0.87 4.40 16.04
N PHE A 19 2.00 4.63 15.39
CA PHE A 19 3.02 3.61 15.18
C PHE A 19 3.94 3.52 16.40
N THR A 20 3.56 2.68 17.36
CA THR A 20 4.26 2.46 18.63
C THR A 20 4.62 0.98 18.82
N GLY A 21 5.32 0.66 19.90
CA GLY A 21 5.59 -0.71 20.33
C GLY A 21 7.07 -1.07 20.29
N ILE A 22 7.36 -2.38 20.29
CA ILE A 22 8.73 -2.89 20.15
C ILE A 22 9.27 -2.41 18.79
N PRO A 23 10.53 -1.92 18.72
CA PRO A 23 11.09 -1.39 17.48
C PRO A 23 11.02 -2.41 16.36
N ALA A 24 10.14 -2.13 15.41
CA ALA A 24 9.91 -2.89 14.20
C ALA A 24 9.24 -1.97 13.19
N ASN A 25 9.25 -2.39 11.93
CA ASN A 25 8.42 -1.76 10.93
C ASN A 25 6.99 -2.29 11.08
N HIS A 26 6.04 -1.39 10.94
CA HIS A 26 4.63 -1.68 11.00
C HIS A 26 3.93 -1.14 9.75
N SER A 27 2.86 -1.81 9.35
CA SER A 27 1.98 -1.36 8.28
C SER A 27 0.53 -1.53 8.67
N ILE A 28 -0.33 -0.78 8.00
CA ILE A 28 -1.75 -0.95 7.95
C ILE A 28 -2.09 -1.18 6.49
N THR A 29 -2.19 -2.45 6.11
CA THR A 29 -2.45 -2.87 4.74
C THR A 29 -3.80 -3.54 4.69
N GLN A 30 -4.69 -3.05 3.81
CA GLN A 30 -6.04 -3.58 3.70
C GLN A 30 -6.01 -5.03 3.20
N SER A 31 -6.83 -5.87 3.81
CA SER A 31 -7.05 -7.26 3.43
C SER A 31 -8.55 -7.58 3.48
N SER A 32 -8.89 -8.86 3.37
CA SER A 32 -10.24 -9.38 3.60
C SER A 32 -10.24 -10.45 4.68
N PHE A 33 -11.41 -10.70 5.26
CA PHE A 33 -11.61 -11.75 6.25
C PHE A 33 -11.12 -13.12 5.78
N ALA A 34 -11.30 -13.43 4.49
CA ALA A 34 -10.93 -14.70 3.87
C ALA A 34 -9.43 -14.82 3.58
N SER A 35 -8.70 -13.71 3.48
CA SER A 35 -7.27 -13.69 3.15
C SER A 35 -6.56 -12.66 4.03
N PRO A 36 -6.48 -12.92 5.35
CA PRO A 36 -6.05 -11.94 6.36
C PRO A 36 -4.66 -11.35 6.11
N CYS A 37 -3.74 -12.16 5.57
CA CYS A 37 -2.34 -11.80 5.34
C CYS A 37 -2.03 -11.53 3.87
N THR A 38 -3.05 -11.27 3.04
CA THR A 38 -2.90 -10.93 1.63
C THR A 38 -3.51 -9.57 1.39
N ARG A 39 -2.81 -8.71 0.65
CA ARG A 39 -3.33 -7.39 0.30
C ARG A 39 -4.59 -7.53 -0.55
N GLU A 40 -5.64 -6.80 -0.20
CA GLU A 40 -6.83 -6.66 -1.03
C GLU A 40 -6.50 -5.89 -2.31
N ASP A 41 -6.99 -6.35 -3.47
CA ASP A 41 -6.84 -5.60 -4.70
C ASP A 41 -7.61 -4.28 -4.68
N GLY A 42 -6.91 -3.20 -5.04
CA GLY A 42 -7.42 -1.84 -4.85
C GLY A 42 -7.48 -1.39 -3.39
N GLY A 43 -6.90 -2.15 -2.45
CA GLY A 43 -6.91 -1.84 -1.03
C GLY A 43 -5.95 -0.71 -0.63
N PHE A 44 -6.24 -0.09 0.51
CA PHE A 44 -5.35 0.93 1.08
C PHE A 44 -4.09 0.30 1.70
N ASP A 45 -3.04 1.11 1.84
CA ASP A 45 -1.80 0.77 2.53
C ASP A 45 -1.19 2.02 3.14
N SER A 46 -0.68 1.94 4.37
CA SER A 46 0.13 3.00 4.97
C SER A 46 1.52 3.09 4.36
N GLY A 47 1.99 2.01 3.74
CA GLY A 47 3.40 1.72 3.61
C GLY A 47 3.97 1.22 4.94
N TRP A 48 5.28 1.24 5.06
CA TRP A 48 6.00 0.83 6.25
C TRP A 48 6.45 2.02 7.06
N VAL A 49 6.17 1.96 8.35
CA VAL A 49 6.57 2.98 9.30
C VAL A 49 7.31 2.29 10.44
N ALA A 50 8.53 2.72 10.73
CA ALA A 50 9.25 2.25 11.91
C ALA A 50 8.58 2.81 13.17
N ALA A 51 8.40 1.97 14.18
CA ALA A 51 8.12 2.46 15.53
C ALA A 51 9.38 3.12 16.12
N PRO A 52 9.25 4.15 16.99
CA PRO A 52 10.39 4.77 17.65
C PRO A 52 11.27 3.77 18.39
N THR A 53 12.59 3.96 18.39
CA THR A 53 13.50 3.11 19.19
C THR A 53 13.55 3.51 20.66
N ASP A 54 13.07 4.69 21.01
CA ASP A 54 13.06 5.20 22.38
C ASP A 54 11.81 4.76 23.15
N HIS A 55 12.00 3.88 24.11
CA HIS A 55 10.87 3.31 24.86
C HIS A 55 10.42 4.23 26.01
N ASN A 56 11.10 5.36 26.20
CA ASN A 56 10.80 6.34 27.25
C ASN A 56 9.80 7.42 26.77
N GLY A 57 9.36 7.37 25.50
CA GLY A 57 8.36 8.26 24.94
C GLY A 57 8.85 9.69 24.67
N SER A 58 10.16 9.89 24.49
CA SER A 58 10.73 11.21 24.19
C SER A 58 10.52 11.63 22.73
N LEU A 59 10.38 10.67 21.82
CA LEU A 59 10.05 10.86 20.42
C LEU A 59 8.56 10.56 20.20
N PRO A 60 7.79 11.49 19.61
CA PRO A 60 6.41 11.21 19.25
C PRO A 60 6.38 10.14 18.14
N PRO A 61 5.46 9.15 18.21
CA PRO A 61 5.30 8.19 17.14
C PRO A 61 4.78 8.88 15.88
N ALA A 62 5.14 8.36 14.72
CA ALA A 62 4.43 8.69 13.50
C ALA A 62 2.95 8.29 13.63
N THR A 63 2.09 9.01 12.93
CA THR A 63 0.66 8.74 12.89
C THR A 63 0.16 8.63 11.46
N TRP A 64 -0.95 7.93 11.26
CA TRP A 64 -1.63 7.87 9.97
C TRP A 64 -3.14 7.91 10.15
N ASN A 65 -3.80 8.82 9.44
CA ASN A 65 -5.23 9.07 9.56
C ASN A 65 -5.95 8.38 8.40
N LEU A 66 -6.88 7.49 8.74
CA LEU A 66 -7.73 6.80 7.79
C LEU A 66 -9.18 7.22 8.02
N THR A 67 -9.78 7.88 7.03
CA THR A 67 -11.18 8.31 7.09
C THR A 67 -12.09 7.19 6.62
N VAL A 68 -13.10 6.83 7.40
CA VAL A 68 -14.09 5.82 7.02
C VAL A 68 -15.04 6.40 5.99
N THR A 69 -15.10 5.79 4.81
CA THR A 69 -15.97 6.20 3.69
C THR A 69 -17.17 5.29 3.51
N ASN A 70 -17.14 4.08 4.07
CA ASN A 70 -18.27 3.16 4.14
C ASN A 70 -18.21 2.36 5.45
N ALA A 71 -19.28 2.43 6.24
CA ALA A 71 -19.40 1.72 7.53
C ALA A 71 -20.40 0.54 7.50
N SER A 72 -20.97 0.21 6.33
CA SER A 72 -21.93 -0.90 6.18
C SER A 72 -21.27 -2.28 6.19
N HIS A 73 -19.95 -2.34 6.01
CA HIS A 73 -19.17 -3.56 6.02
C HIS A 73 -17.91 -3.40 6.89
N PRO A 74 -17.41 -4.50 7.49
CA PRO A 74 -16.14 -4.47 8.19
C PRO A 74 -14.98 -4.18 7.24
N ILE A 75 -14.01 -3.41 7.73
CA ILE A 75 -12.75 -3.13 7.04
C ILE A 75 -11.67 -3.94 7.76
N TRP A 76 -11.02 -4.84 7.05
CA TRP A 76 -9.99 -5.73 7.58
C TRP A 76 -8.61 -5.26 7.14
N PHE A 77 -7.62 -5.39 8.01
CA PHE A 77 -6.25 -5.00 7.70
C PHE A 77 -5.24 -5.81 8.50
N TYR A 78 -3.99 -5.81 8.04
CA TYR A 78 -2.89 -6.53 8.65
C TYR A 78 -1.59 -5.72 8.63
N CYS A 79 -0.65 -6.16 9.47
CA CYS A 79 0.72 -5.71 9.43
C CYS A 79 1.56 -6.69 8.61
N LYS A 80 2.23 -6.19 7.57
CA LYS A 80 2.98 -7.03 6.63
C LYS A 80 4.41 -7.35 7.07
N GLN A 81 4.83 -6.96 8.27
CA GLN A 81 6.18 -7.21 8.82
C GLN A 81 6.55 -8.68 8.85
N THR A 82 7.77 -8.98 8.38
CA THR A 82 8.30 -10.34 8.32
C THR A 82 9.47 -10.61 9.26
N VAL A 83 10.11 -9.56 9.79
CA VAL A 83 11.32 -9.65 10.62
C VAL A 83 11.09 -9.00 11.98
N PRO A 84 11.48 -9.63 13.11
CA PRO A 84 12.10 -10.95 13.21
C PRO A 84 11.13 -12.11 12.99
N GLN A 85 9.83 -11.84 12.89
CA GLN A 85 8.77 -12.82 12.72
C GLN A 85 7.63 -12.26 11.85
N PHE A 86 6.79 -13.13 11.31
CA PHE A 86 5.64 -12.74 10.50
C PHE A 86 4.54 -12.15 11.39
N HIS A 87 4.40 -10.83 11.41
CA HIS A 87 3.46 -10.15 12.29
C HIS A 87 2.02 -10.59 12.03
N CYS A 88 1.59 -10.64 10.76
CA CYS A 88 0.24 -11.08 10.43
C CYS A 88 -0.05 -12.50 10.93
N SER A 89 0.81 -13.47 10.59
CA SER A 89 0.67 -14.86 11.04
C SER A 89 0.88 -15.05 12.55
N SER A 90 1.42 -14.05 13.24
CA SER A 90 1.47 -14.00 14.70
C SER A 90 0.20 -13.40 15.32
N GLY A 91 -0.78 -12.99 14.50
CA GLY A 91 -2.04 -12.39 14.94
C GLY A 91 -2.08 -10.86 14.87
N MET A 92 -1.11 -10.20 14.22
CA MET A 92 -1.15 -8.74 14.02
C MET A 92 -2.08 -8.36 12.86
N VAL A 93 -3.36 -8.57 13.10
CA VAL A 93 -4.48 -8.20 12.25
C VAL A 93 -5.45 -7.33 13.02
N GLY A 94 -6.19 -6.48 12.31
CA GLY A 94 -7.13 -5.54 12.91
C GLY A 94 -8.37 -5.33 12.05
N ALA A 95 -9.40 -4.76 12.68
CA ALA A 95 -10.65 -4.43 12.02
C ALA A 95 -11.17 -3.05 12.41
N ILE A 96 -11.84 -2.40 11.45
CA ILE A 96 -12.80 -1.33 11.74
C ILE A 96 -14.18 -1.90 11.44
N ASN A 97 -15.12 -1.73 12.37
CA ASN A 97 -16.46 -2.27 12.29
C ASN A 97 -16.53 -3.80 12.15
N GLY A 98 -15.56 -4.53 12.71
CA GLY A 98 -15.56 -5.99 12.76
C GLY A 98 -16.67 -6.53 13.69
N PRO A 99 -17.35 -7.63 13.33
CA PRO A 99 -18.26 -8.32 14.26
C PRO A 99 -17.51 -8.83 15.49
N THR A 100 -18.14 -8.72 16.66
CA THR A 100 -17.59 -9.26 17.91
C THR A 100 -17.91 -10.75 18.11
N SER A 101 -18.81 -11.31 17.30
CA SER A 101 -19.24 -12.71 17.39
C SER A 101 -19.63 -13.26 16.02
N GLY A 102 -19.89 -14.56 15.94
CA GLY A 102 -20.28 -15.26 14.72
C GLY A 102 -19.10 -15.69 13.84
N ALA A 103 -19.41 -16.19 12.64
CA ALA A 103 -18.41 -16.76 11.74
C ALA A 103 -17.32 -15.75 11.35
N ASN A 104 -17.70 -14.49 11.14
CA ASN A 104 -16.80 -13.41 10.74
C ASN A 104 -16.32 -12.54 11.93
N SER A 105 -16.19 -13.12 13.12
CA SER A 105 -15.75 -12.38 14.31
C SER A 105 -14.27 -11.98 14.23
N MET A 106 -13.89 -10.94 14.96
CA MET A 106 -12.49 -10.56 15.11
C MET A 106 -11.60 -11.72 15.61
N ASP A 107 -12.10 -12.52 16.56
CA ASP A 107 -11.38 -13.70 17.06
C ASP A 107 -11.11 -14.73 15.96
N ASN A 108 -12.08 -14.94 15.06
CA ASN A 108 -11.89 -15.83 13.92
C ASN A 108 -10.95 -15.21 12.87
N PHE A 109 -10.94 -13.88 12.71
CA PHE A 109 -9.98 -13.21 11.84
C PHE A 109 -8.53 -13.40 12.34
N ILE A 110 -8.31 -13.28 13.65
CA ILE A 110 -7.00 -13.57 14.27
C ILE A 110 -6.60 -15.04 14.05
N LYS A 111 -7.52 -15.99 14.27
CA LYS A 111 -7.25 -17.42 14.03
C LYS A 111 -6.93 -17.72 12.56
N ASN A 112 -7.67 -17.11 11.63
CA ASN A 112 -7.41 -17.25 10.20
C ASN A 112 -6.01 -16.72 9.85
N ALA A 113 -5.60 -15.60 10.45
CA ALA A 113 -4.27 -15.04 10.25
C ALA A 113 -3.19 -15.98 10.78
N GLN A 114 -3.39 -16.58 11.94
CA GLN A 114 -2.45 -17.56 12.52
C GLN A 114 -2.28 -18.83 11.67
N GLY A 115 -3.31 -19.20 10.90
CA GLY A 115 -3.24 -20.27 9.91
C GLY A 115 -2.63 -19.86 8.57
N ALA A 116 -2.35 -18.57 8.36
CA ALA A 116 -1.82 -18.05 7.11
C ALA A 116 -0.28 -18.16 7.04
N GLY A 117 0.24 -18.25 5.81
CA GLY A 117 1.68 -18.21 5.54
C GLY A 117 2.28 -16.81 5.66
N ALA A 118 3.44 -16.60 5.04
CA ALA A 118 4.10 -15.29 5.03
C ALA A 118 3.16 -14.19 4.50
N PRO A 119 3.13 -13.00 5.13
CA PRO A 119 2.30 -11.90 4.66
C PRO A 119 2.73 -11.43 3.27
N ASP A 120 1.76 -11.10 2.42
CA ASP A 120 2.01 -10.39 1.17
C ASP A 120 2.68 -9.04 1.46
N GLN A 121 3.71 -8.72 0.67
CA GLN A 121 4.53 -7.51 0.78
C GLN A 121 4.12 -6.42 -0.21
N GLY A 122 3.06 -6.65 -0.99
CA GLY A 122 2.50 -5.69 -1.94
C GLY A 122 2.27 -4.31 -1.33
N VAL A 123 2.29 -3.29 -2.21
CA VAL A 123 2.04 -1.90 -1.85
C VAL A 123 0.70 -1.48 -2.43
N GLY A 124 -0.23 -1.07 -1.57
CA GLY A 124 -1.55 -0.57 -1.95
C GLY A 124 -1.58 0.93 -2.25
N GLY A 125 -2.80 1.47 -2.37
CA GLY A 125 -3.03 2.91 -2.54
C GLY A 125 -3.29 3.64 -1.22
N LEU A 126 -3.50 4.95 -1.28
CA LEU A 126 -4.03 5.68 -0.11
C LEU A 126 -5.55 5.53 0.07
N VAL A 127 -6.23 5.07 -0.97
CA VAL A 127 -7.67 4.82 -0.97
C VAL A 127 -7.89 3.33 -1.10
N GLY A 128 -8.84 2.82 -0.33
CA GLY A 128 -9.24 1.42 -0.40
C GLY A 128 -10.74 1.26 -0.20
N GLN A 129 -11.14 0.03 0.04
CA GLN A 129 -12.55 -0.32 0.15
C GLN A 129 -13.09 0.16 1.50
N GLY A 130 -13.94 1.18 1.47
CA GLY A 130 -14.61 1.71 2.66
C GLY A 130 -13.77 2.63 3.53
N ALA A 131 -12.52 2.94 3.16
CA ALA A 131 -11.74 3.97 3.82
C ALA A 131 -10.70 4.62 2.92
N SER A 132 -10.28 5.84 3.26
CA SER A 132 -9.29 6.61 2.52
C SER A 132 -8.42 7.48 3.42
N ALA A 133 -7.13 7.56 3.10
CA ALA A 133 -6.20 8.52 3.65
C ALA A 133 -5.92 9.63 2.64
N SER A 134 -5.75 10.86 3.13
CA SER A 134 -5.38 12.03 2.32
C SER A 134 -3.88 12.33 2.33
N ALA A 135 -3.12 11.65 3.18
CA ALA A 135 -1.70 11.87 3.35
C ALA A 135 -0.96 10.56 3.72
N LEU A 136 0.35 10.57 3.52
CA LEU A 136 1.26 9.54 4.02
C LEU A 136 1.40 9.64 5.55
N PRO A 137 1.85 8.57 6.24
CA PRO A 137 2.18 8.62 7.66
C PRO A 137 3.19 9.72 8.01
N GLY A 138 3.02 10.35 9.16
CA GLY A 138 3.94 11.37 9.65
C GLY A 138 3.59 11.91 11.05
N PRO A 139 4.44 12.81 11.59
CA PRO A 139 5.72 13.23 11.02
C PRO A 139 6.77 12.11 11.05
N ILE A 140 7.70 12.10 10.09
CA ILE A 140 8.85 11.21 10.10
C ILE A 140 10.05 12.03 10.59
N THR A 141 10.43 11.86 11.84
CA THR A 141 11.48 12.64 12.52
C THR A 141 12.43 11.74 13.28
N GLY A 142 13.66 12.21 13.50
CA GLY A 142 14.65 11.46 14.27
C GLY A 142 15.09 10.18 13.56
N ASP A 143 14.93 9.05 14.23
CA ASP A 143 15.26 7.70 13.77
C ASP A 143 14.12 6.99 13.03
N LEU A 144 12.93 7.62 12.95
CA LEU A 144 11.80 7.05 12.23
C LEU A 144 12.13 6.88 10.74
N GLN A 145 11.79 5.71 10.20
CA GLN A 145 11.96 5.36 8.80
C GLN A 145 10.62 5.11 8.14
N TYR A 146 10.54 5.48 6.86
CA TYR A 146 9.37 5.28 6.02
C TYR A 146 9.77 4.69 4.67
N PHE A 147 9.08 3.62 4.23
CA PHE A 147 9.34 2.98 2.95
C PHE A 147 8.10 2.28 2.39
N GLY A 148 8.13 1.85 1.13
CA GLY A 148 6.98 1.24 0.46
C GLY A 148 5.82 2.23 0.28
N THR A 149 6.13 3.40 -0.26
CA THR A 149 5.19 4.51 -0.44
C THR A 149 3.96 4.09 -1.25
N PRO A 150 2.74 4.25 -0.72
CA PRO A 150 1.49 3.96 -1.43
C PRO A 150 1.38 4.71 -2.74
N ILE A 151 0.84 4.02 -3.75
CA ILE A 151 0.64 4.62 -5.06
C ILE A 151 -0.49 5.67 -4.98
N SER A 152 -0.19 6.89 -5.42
CA SER A 152 -1.19 7.94 -5.60
C SER A 152 -1.87 7.71 -6.95
N GLY A 153 -2.88 6.84 -6.97
CA GLY A 153 -3.67 6.58 -8.17
C GLY A 153 -4.89 5.77 -7.80
N VAL A 154 -6.07 6.29 -8.16
CA VAL A 154 -7.29 5.49 -8.21
C VAL A 154 -7.03 4.34 -9.19
N ALA A 155 -6.89 3.12 -8.69
CA ALA A 155 -7.01 1.96 -9.55
C ALA A 155 -8.47 1.91 -10.03
N SER A 156 -8.75 2.51 -11.18
CA SER A 156 -10.00 2.31 -11.88
C SER A 156 -10.11 0.83 -12.22
N ALA A 157 -10.98 0.12 -11.50
CA ALA A 157 -11.38 -1.23 -11.85
C ALA A 157 -12.00 -1.21 -13.26
N THR A 158 -11.25 -1.64 -14.27
CA THR A 158 -11.82 -1.97 -15.57
C THR A 158 -12.10 -3.47 -15.54
N GLY A 159 -13.35 -3.82 -15.27
CA GLY A 159 -13.83 -5.18 -15.46
C GLY A 159 -13.72 -5.57 -16.93
N GLY A 160 -13.02 -6.67 -17.21
CA GLY A 160 -12.95 -7.29 -18.53
C GLY A 160 -13.11 -8.79 -18.36
N GLY A 161 -14.33 -9.27 -18.63
CA GLY A 161 -14.75 -10.64 -18.37
C GLY A 161 -14.05 -11.70 -19.22
N SER A 162 -13.98 -12.90 -18.63
CA SER A 162 -13.60 -14.15 -19.27
C SER A 162 -14.52 -14.51 -20.43
N GLY A 163 -13.92 -14.93 -21.55
CA GLY A 163 -14.58 -15.65 -22.64
C GLY A 163 -13.62 -16.66 -23.24
N GLY A 164 -13.72 -17.92 -22.78
CA GLY A 164 -13.02 -19.06 -23.38
C GLY A 164 -13.83 -19.65 -24.54
N GLY A 165 -13.12 -20.20 -25.53
CA GLY A 165 -13.74 -20.95 -26.63
C GLY A 165 -12.72 -21.40 -27.68
N SER A 166 -12.20 -22.61 -27.52
CA SER A 166 -11.35 -23.35 -28.47
C SER A 166 -12.12 -23.81 -29.71
N GLY A 167 -11.44 -23.86 -30.86
CA GLY A 167 -11.95 -24.50 -32.10
C GLY A 167 -10.91 -24.48 -33.22
N THR A 168 -10.16 -25.58 -33.34
CA THR A 168 -9.07 -25.83 -34.30
C THR A 168 -9.60 -26.35 -35.64
N SER A 169 -9.05 -25.91 -36.79
CA SER A 169 -8.52 -26.77 -37.87
C SER A 169 -8.15 -26.00 -39.15
N GLY A 170 -6.95 -26.25 -39.68
CA GLY A 170 -6.69 -26.15 -41.13
C GLY A 170 -5.60 -25.20 -41.64
N GLY A 171 -4.32 -25.56 -41.46
CA GLY A 171 -3.34 -25.57 -42.57
C GLY A 171 -2.53 -24.31 -42.91
N ALA A 172 -1.30 -24.23 -42.37
CA ALA A 172 -0.02 -23.72 -42.91
C ALA A 172 0.01 -22.40 -43.73
N ASN A 173 0.57 -21.26 -43.26
CA ASN A 173 1.97 -20.90 -42.86
C ASN A 173 2.97 -20.88 -44.06
N PRO A 174 4.07 -20.07 -44.08
CA PRO A 174 4.49 -18.96 -43.21
C PRO A 174 4.90 -17.66 -43.94
N THR A 175 4.92 -16.52 -43.25
CA THR A 175 6.17 -15.78 -43.05
C THR A 175 6.10 -15.02 -41.72
N SER A 176 7.03 -15.37 -40.82
CA SER A 176 7.32 -14.74 -39.53
C SER A 176 8.11 -13.42 -39.76
N THR A 177 8.32 -12.48 -38.83
CA THR A 177 8.51 -12.53 -37.37
C THR A 177 8.61 -11.07 -36.85
N THR A 178 8.14 -10.82 -35.62
CA THR A 178 8.73 -9.91 -34.57
C THR A 178 8.84 -8.40 -34.84
N GLY A 179 8.50 -7.46 -33.96
CA GLY A 179 8.07 -7.50 -32.55
C GLY A 179 8.12 -6.09 -31.92
N ASN A 180 7.53 -6.00 -30.72
CA ASN A 180 7.77 -5.04 -29.63
C ASN A 180 7.80 -3.52 -29.93
N GLY A 181 6.63 -2.87 -29.79
CA GLY A 181 6.53 -1.42 -29.65
C GLY A 181 6.72 -0.98 -28.19
N ALA A 182 7.97 -0.75 -27.78
CA ALA A 182 8.28 0.01 -26.57
C ALA A 182 8.16 1.52 -26.87
N VAL A 183 7.21 2.21 -26.22
CA VAL A 183 7.11 3.67 -26.28
C VAL A 183 8.09 4.30 -25.29
N SER A 184 9.29 4.64 -25.77
CA SER A 184 10.22 5.51 -25.05
C SER A 184 9.88 6.97 -25.33
N ALA A 185 9.26 7.66 -24.38
CA ALA A 185 9.15 9.12 -24.40
C ALA A 185 10.51 9.74 -24.06
N ARG A 186 11.20 10.29 -25.06
CA ARG A 186 12.44 11.05 -24.87
C ARG A 186 12.11 12.52 -24.68
N TYR A 187 12.32 13.02 -23.47
CA TYR A 187 12.22 14.44 -23.15
C TYR A 187 13.48 15.15 -23.67
N SER A 188 13.33 16.01 -24.69
CA SER A 188 14.40 16.87 -25.20
C SER A 188 14.33 18.24 -24.52
N ILE A 189 15.43 18.64 -23.87
CA ILE A 189 15.62 20.01 -23.35
C ILE A 189 16.27 20.84 -24.47
N PRO A 190 15.73 22.02 -24.84
CA PRO A 190 16.38 22.88 -25.82
C PRO A 190 17.63 23.55 -25.21
N ILE A 191 18.77 23.34 -25.86
CA ILE A 191 20.06 23.97 -25.56
C ILE A 191 19.98 25.45 -25.96
N LEU A 192 20.11 26.33 -24.96
CA LEU A 192 20.24 27.78 -25.13
C LEU A 192 21.64 28.09 -25.69
N THR A 193 21.71 28.57 -26.93
CA THR A 193 22.96 28.96 -27.58
C THR A 193 23.41 30.33 -27.08
N LEU A 194 24.57 30.38 -26.44
CA LEU A 194 25.26 31.60 -26.03
C LEU A 194 26.06 32.13 -27.22
N VAL A 195 25.68 33.30 -27.74
CA VAL A 195 26.44 34.00 -28.80
C VAL A 195 27.54 34.82 -28.12
N THR A 196 28.80 34.40 -28.29
CA THR A 196 29.99 35.20 -27.94
C THR A 196 30.38 36.06 -29.14
N ILE A 197 30.25 37.38 -29.01
CA ILE A 197 30.83 38.35 -29.97
C ILE A 197 32.28 38.59 -29.54
N ALA A 198 33.21 38.08 -30.33
CA ALA A 198 34.61 38.48 -30.29
C ALA A 198 34.79 39.71 -31.19
N MET A 199 35.25 40.84 -30.62
CA MET A 199 35.88 41.90 -31.40
C MET A 199 37.33 42.03 -30.92
N GLY A 200 38.25 41.74 -31.84
CA GLY A 200 39.68 41.87 -31.66
C GLY A 200 40.19 43.26 -32.06
N PHE A 201 41.12 43.75 -31.21
CA PHE A 201 42.36 44.47 -31.49
C PHE A 201 42.52 45.40 -32.71
N ALA A 202 42.98 46.62 -32.41
CA ALA A 202 44.07 47.26 -33.17
C ALA A 202 44.99 48.04 -32.22
N LEU A 203 46.28 47.75 -32.29
CA LEU A 203 47.40 48.50 -31.71
C LEU A 203 47.85 49.58 -32.70
N ALA A 204 48.05 50.81 -32.19
CA ALA A 204 49.10 51.74 -32.58
C ALA A 204 49.19 52.83 -31.50
#